data_AF-A0A517Z2H2-F1
#
_entry.id   AF-A0A517Z2H2-F1
#
_cell.length_a   1.000
_cell.length_b   1.000
_cell.length_c   1.000
_cell.angle_alpha   90.00
_cell.angle_beta   90.00
_cell.angle_gamma   90.00
#
_symmetry.space_group_name_H-M   'P 1'
#
loop_
_entity.id
_entity.type
_entity.pdbx_description
1 polymer ?
#
loop_
_entity_poly.entity_id
_entity_poly.type
_entity_poly.pdbx_seq_one_letter_code
_entity_poly.pdbx_strand_id
1 'polypeptide(L)'
;MNGTEVLRIVDAIHRDKNIDKEIVFEGIEQAILSAARKHYGEERDIRVVIERENGQVDAWLDGEEIPADEIEMLGRISAQTAKQVMIQKIREAERDSLFDEFEEQRGQLVTGVITRLDHGVATVNIGKVEALLPRSEQVPGESHRVNERVRAVILDVRKSGSRVKIILSRVHPELVRRLFEVEIPEVSERVIEVRSLAREAGYRSKVAVSCYDNSIDCVGACVGVRGSRIKTIVDELAGERIDIVRWNDSLQVLIPNALQPAEVEDVILCPMLGRVIVLVRDDQLSLAIGKKGQNVRLASKLVGWDIEVMTRDELDEQLDRSVEAFSVVPHVTEELAEMLVSQGFFSFDDLSVIEPDQLAELGGLTPEQCDEIVEHADRESEREEQEAERRKQVERQARAAGIQPPPARKSRASAEATPEEAAATAGEESAGVDEAVASETDEAEPAVTESSADATAEAAEEDVETAEVEPTESEEAGEVAAEQTGEAVDGADDATVRTEQPVDEQATSTQPVDSTPTAAAGEGEAADDEASEADRKVTTPQAEQA
;
A
#
# COMPACT_ATOMS: atom_id res chain seq x y z
N MET A 1 -17.55 3.53 -57.36
CA MET A 1 -17.17 2.37 -56.52
C MET A 1 -18.36 1.44 -56.50
N ASN A 2 -18.23 0.13 -56.71
CA ASN A 2 -19.41 -0.76 -56.74
C ASN A 2 -20.00 -0.94 -55.33
N GLY A 3 -21.27 -0.64 -55.11
CA GLY A 3 -21.89 -0.81 -53.78
C GLY A 3 -21.93 -2.26 -53.31
N THR A 4 -22.07 -3.22 -54.22
CA THR A 4 -21.90 -4.66 -53.93
C THR A 4 -20.48 -5.07 -53.54
N GLU A 5 -19.46 -4.24 -53.79
CA GLU A 5 -18.09 -4.43 -53.28
C GLU A 5 -17.96 -3.87 -51.86
N VAL A 6 -18.57 -2.71 -51.59
CA VAL A 6 -18.69 -2.12 -50.24
C VAL A 6 -19.39 -3.08 -49.27
N LEU A 7 -20.57 -3.60 -49.64
CA LEU A 7 -21.31 -4.57 -48.84
C LEU A 7 -20.50 -5.84 -48.53
N ARG A 8 -19.74 -6.36 -49.51
CA ARG A 8 -18.86 -7.52 -49.31
C ARG A 8 -17.72 -7.24 -48.34
N ILE A 9 -17.16 -6.03 -48.35
CA ILE A 9 -16.12 -5.62 -47.41
C ILE A 9 -16.71 -5.52 -45.99
N VAL A 10 -17.90 -4.92 -45.85
CA VAL A 10 -18.63 -4.83 -44.57
C VAL A 10 -18.94 -6.22 -44.01
N ASP A 11 -19.56 -7.11 -44.79
CA ASP A 11 -19.92 -8.47 -44.38
C ASP A 11 -18.70 -9.32 -44.02
N ALA A 12 -17.61 -9.21 -44.80
CA ALA A 12 -16.37 -9.92 -44.51
C ALA A 12 -15.77 -9.47 -43.18
N ILE A 13 -15.69 -8.16 -42.91
CA ILE A 13 -15.07 -7.62 -41.70
C ILE A 13 -15.94 -7.85 -40.46
N HIS A 14 -17.26 -7.69 -40.58
CA HIS A 14 -18.23 -8.09 -39.57
C HIS A 14 -18.02 -9.55 -39.13
N ARG A 15 -17.85 -10.46 -40.10
CA ARG A 15 -17.64 -11.90 -39.84
C ARG A 15 -16.25 -12.25 -39.31
N ASP A 16 -15.19 -11.60 -39.81
CA ASP A 16 -13.79 -11.88 -39.42
C ASP A 16 -13.42 -11.33 -38.04
N LYS A 17 -14.17 -10.35 -37.54
CA LYS A 17 -13.85 -9.60 -36.31
C LYS A 17 -14.99 -9.55 -35.28
N ASN A 18 -16.22 -9.94 -35.64
CA ASN A 18 -17.41 -9.89 -34.79
C ASN A 18 -17.74 -8.46 -34.31
N ILE A 19 -17.91 -7.55 -35.27
CA ILE A 19 -18.07 -6.10 -35.04
C ILE A 19 -19.29 -5.61 -35.81
N ASP A 20 -20.08 -4.73 -35.19
CA ASP A 20 -21.33 -4.26 -35.80
C ASP A 20 -21.09 -3.60 -37.17
N LYS A 21 -21.99 -3.87 -38.12
CA LYS A 21 -21.86 -3.40 -39.50
C LYS A 21 -21.86 -1.87 -39.59
N GLU A 22 -22.58 -1.18 -38.70
CA GLU A 22 -22.67 0.28 -38.70
C GLU A 22 -21.31 0.94 -38.43
N ILE A 23 -20.56 0.42 -37.45
CA ILE A 23 -19.18 0.84 -37.14
C ILE A 23 -18.26 0.64 -38.36
N VAL A 24 -18.51 -0.41 -39.15
CA VAL A 24 -17.75 -0.69 -40.37
C VAL A 24 -18.13 0.28 -41.49
N PHE A 25 -19.42 0.62 -41.66
CA PHE A 25 -19.89 1.63 -42.62
C PHE A 25 -19.34 3.03 -42.29
N GLU A 26 -19.47 3.49 -41.04
CA GLU A 26 -18.89 4.76 -40.57
C GLU A 26 -17.37 4.81 -40.85
N GLY A 27 -16.68 3.68 -40.66
CA GLY A 27 -15.25 3.54 -40.95
C GLY A 27 -14.88 3.70 -42.43
N ILE A 28 -15.79 3.36 -43.36
CA ILE A 28 -15.61 3.64 -44.80
C ILE A 28 -15.93 5.10 -45.09
N GLU A 29 -17.04 5.63 -44.58
CA GLU A 29 -17.45 7.04 -44.75
C GLU A 29 -16.34 8.00 -44.33
N GLN A 30 -15.77 7.83 -43.12
CA GLN A 30 -14.67 8.65 -42.62
C GLN A 30 -13.38 8.51 -43.44
N ALA A 31 -13.13 7.34 -44.04
CA ALA A 31 -11.96 7.12 -44.89
C ALA A 31 -12.09 7.72 -46.29
N ILE A 32 -13.29 7.66 -46.88
CA ILE A 32 -13.60 8.34 -48.15
C ILE A 32 -13.60 9.85 -47.93
N LEU A 33 -14.17 10.35 -46.82
CA LEU A 33 -14.10 11.74 -46.40
C LEU A 33 -12.66 12.24 -46.22
N SER A 34 -11.80 11.44 -45.58
CA SER A 34 -10.37 11.74 -45.43
C SER A 34 -9.64 11.81 -46.79
N ALA A 35 -9.95 10.90 -47.72
CA ALA A 35 -9.42 10.94 -49.08
C ALA A 35 -9.93 12.15 -49.87
N ALA A 36 -11.21 12.50 -49.73
CA ALA A 36 -11.84 13.65 -50.39
C ALA A 36 -11.27 14.99 -49.90
N ARG A 37 -11.11 15.19 -48.58
CA ARG A 37 -10.43 16.38 -48.01
C ARG A 37 -9.02 16.53 -48.56
N LYS A 38 -8.27 15.43 -48.71
CA LYS A 38 -6.93 15.43 -49.29
C LYS A 38 -6.89 15.73 -50.79
N HIS A 39 -8.02 15.63 -51.50
CA HIS A 39 -8.15 15.91 -52.93
C HIS A 39 -8.68 17.33 -53.20
N TYR A 40 -9.77 17.75 -52.53
CA TYR A 40 -10.47 19.02 -52.78
C TYR A 40 -10.06 20.16 -51.82
N GLY A 41 -9.37 19.85 -50.72
CA GLY A 41 -8.91 20.80 -49.70
C GLY A 41 -9.51 20.52 -48.32
N GLU A 42 -8.73 20.76 -47.26
CA GLU A 42 -9.13 20.48 -45.87
C GLU A 42 -10.13 21.50 -45.29
N GLU A 43 -10.24 22.68 -45.90
CA GLU A 43 -11.14 23.78 -45.48
C GLU A 43 -12.54 23.73 -46.15
N ARG A 44 -12.79 22.76 -47.05
CA ARG A 44 -14.08 22.56 -47.74
C ARG A 44 -15.09 21.86 -46.83
N ASP A 45 -16.37 22.16 -46.99
CA ASP A 45 -17.41 21.29 -46.42
C ASP A 45 -17.56 20.05 -47.30
N ILE A 46 -17.34 18.87 -46.72
CA ILE A 46 -17.41 17.60 -47.44
C ILE A 46 -18.21 16.63 -46.59
N ARG A 47 -19.25 16.06 -47.19
CA ARG A 47 -20.07 15.00 -46.60
C ARG A 47 -19.98 13.76 -47.47
N VAL A 48 -19.90 12.59 -46.83
CA VAL A 48 -19.99 11.27 -47.48
C VAL A 48 -21.02 10.46 -46.71
N VAL A 49 -21.89 9.74 -47.42
CA VAL A 49 -22.87 8.81 -46.85
C VAL A 49 -22.86 7.53 -47.70
N ILE A 50 -23.04 6.38 -47.05
CA ILE A 50 -23.17 5.07 -47.72
C ILE A 50 -24.57 4.51 -47.46
N GLU A 51 -25.34 4.28 -48.51
CA GLU A 51 -26.67 3.69 -48.34
C GLU A 51 -26.56 2.21 -47.94
N ARG A 52 -27.13 1.88 -46.77
CA ARG A 52 -26.85 0.63 -46.04
C ARG A 52 -27.38 -0.63 -46.76
N GLU A 53 -28.40 -0.50 -47.62
CA GLU A 53 -29.03 -1.62 -48.33
C GLU A 53 -28.29 -2.05 -49.61
N ASN A 54 -27.70 -1.10 -50.35
CA ASN A 54 -27.09 -1.32 -51.66
C ASN A 54 -25.57 -1.03 -51.69
N GLY A 55 -25.04 -0.38 -50.66
CA GLY A 55 -23.64 0.03 -50.53
C GLY A 55 -23.25 1.22 -51.42
N GLN A 56 -24.20 1.92 -52.05
CA GLN A 56 -23.92 3.09 -52.88
C GLN A 56 -23.27 4.18 -52.01
N VAL A 57 -22.30 4.88 -52.59
CA VAL A 57 -21.54 5.94 -51.91
C VAL A 57 -21.88 7.27 -52.55
N ASP A 58 -22.62 8.11 -51.82
CA ASP A 58 -22.98 9.45 -52.24
C ASP A 58 -22.11 10.47 -51.47
N ALA A 59 -21.67 11.53 -52.15
CA ALA A 59 -20.80 12.54 -51.57
C ALA A 59 -21.13 13.94 -52.07
N TRP A 60 -20.96 14.93 -51.19
CA TRP A 60 -21.23 16.34 -51.45
C TRP A 60 -20.02 17.20 -51.09
N LEU A 61 -19.77 18.22 -51.91
CA LEU A 61 -18.73 19.23 -51.76
C LEU A 61 -19.39 20.61 -51.74
N ASP A 62 -19.26 21.34 -50.64
CA ASP A 62 -19.89 22.65 -50.39
C ASP A 62 -21.42 22.71 -50.69
N GLY A 63 -22.09 21.55 -50.65
CA GLY A 63 -23.52 21.38 -50.93
C GLY A 63 -23.87 20.85 -52.33
N GLU A 64 -22.92 20.79 -53.27
CA GLU A 64 -23.12 20.18 -54.61
C GLU A 64 -22.72 18.70 -54.60
N GLU A 65 -23.44 17.87 -55.35
CA GLU A 65 -23.21 16.41 -55.45
C GLU A 65 -21.99 16.09 -56.33
N ILE A 66 -21.07 15.25 -55.85
CA ILE A 66 -19.84 14.89 -56.56
C ILE A 66 -20.12 13.80 -57.60
N PRO A 67 -19.67 13.94 -58.87
CA PRO A 67 -19.84 12.90 -59.88
C PRO A 67 -19.27 11.53 -59.47
N ALA A 68 -20.05 10.46 -59.73
CA ALA A 68 -19.74 9.10 -59.29
C ALA A 68 -18.41 8.53 -59.83
N ASP A 69 -17.91 9.06 -60.96
CA ASP A 69 -16.61 8.74 -61.54
C ASP A 69 -15.43 9.41 -60.80
N GLU A 70 -15.61 10.61 -60.23
CA GLU A 70 -14.64 11.21 -59.31
C GLU A 70 -14.62 10.46 -57.96
N ILE A 71 -15.80 10.06 -57.45
CA ILE A 71 -15.91 9.20 -56.25
C ILE A 71 -15.20 7.85 -56.46
N GLU A 72 -15.25 7.27 -57.66
CA GLU A 72 -14.54 6.02 -57.98
C GLU A 72 -13.00 6.17 -57.99
N MET A 73 -12.47 7.33 -58.39
CA MET A 73 -11.03 7.59 -58.29
C MET A 73 -10.57 7.62 -56.83
N LEU A 74 -11.35 8.24 -55.95
CA LEU A 74 -11.12 8.23 -54.50
C LEU A 74 -11.24 6.80 -53.93
N GLY A 75 -12.15 5.98 -54.45
CA GLY A 75 -12.44 4.60 -54.02
C GLY A 75 -11.23 3.66 -53.95
N ARG A 76 -10.23 3.82 -54.83
CA ARG A 76 -9.01 2.99 -54.80
C ARG A 76 -8.02 3.40 -53.69
N ILE A 77 -8.00 4.68 -53.32
CA ILE A 77 -7.20 5.19 -52.20
C ILE A 77 -7.95 4.91 -50.89
N SER A 78 -9.28 5.01 -50.89
CA SER A 78 -10.10 4.76 -49.71
C SER A 78 -10.06 3.30 -49.26
N ALA A 79 -9.87 2.30 -50.12
CA ALA A 79 -9.87 0.90 -49.68
C ALA A 79 -8.81 0.56 -48.61
N GLN A 80 -7.57 1.07 -48.74
CA GLN A 80 -6.56 0.92 -47.68
C GLN A 80 -6.79 1.89 -46.51
N THR A 81 -7.21 3.11 -46.77
CA THR A 81 -7.51 4.09 -45.70
C THR A 81 -8.68 3.63 -44.84
N ALA A 82 -9.73 3.02 -45.41
CA ALA A 82 -10.88 2.44 -44.73
C ALA A 82 -10.45 1.24 -43.90
N LYS A 83 -9.64 0.33 -44.44
CA LYS A 83 -9.05 -0.75 -43.64
C LYS A 83 -8.25 -0.22 -42.44
N GLN A 84 -7.53 0.90 -42.59
CA GLN A 84 -6.77 1.51 -41.49
C GLN A 84 -7.68 2.23 -40.47
N VAL A 85 -8.67 3.00 -40.92
CA VAL A 85 -9.67 3.70 -40.07
C VAL A 85 -10.54 2.69 -39.33
N MET A 86 -10.95 1.59 -39.98
CA MET A 86 -11.56 0.43 -39.33
C MET A 86 -10.62 -0.16 -38.29
N ILE A 87 -9.41 -0.58 -38.63
CA ILE A 87 -8.47 -1.17 -37.64
C ILE A 87 -8.22 -0.23 -36.46
N GLN A 88 -8.28 1.08 -36.66
CA GLN A 88 -8.31 2.05 -35.56
C GLN A 88 -9.62 2.01 -34.76
N LYS A 89 -10.80 2.12 -35.40
CA LYS A 89 -12.12 2.06 -34.74
C LYS A 89 -12.37 0.75 -34.00
N ILE A 90 -11.93 -0.36 -34.56
CA ILE A 90 -11.92 -1.69 -33.93
C ILE A 90 -11.12 -1.62 -32.62
N ARG A 91 -9.89 -1.10 -32.64
CA ARG A 91 -9.05 -0.95 -31.45
C ARG A 91 -9.56 0.11 -30.46
N GLU A 92 -10.32 1.10 -30.93
CA GLU A 92 -11.00 2.07 -30.07
C GLU A 92 -12.15 1.40 -29.30
N ALA A 93 -12.97 0.59 -29.98
CA ALA A 93 -14.05 -0.20 -29.36
C ALA A 93 -13.51 -1.32 -28.44
N GLU A 94 -12.49 -2.07 -28.88
CA GLU A 94 -11.78 -3.05 -28.05
C GLU A 94 -11.22 -2.38 -26.79
N ARG A 95 -10.56 -1.22 -26.93
CA ARG A 95 -10.05 -0.43 -25.80
C ARG A 95 -11.17 -0.02 -24.85
N ASP A 96 -12.30 0.46 -25.37
CA ASP A 96 -13.37 0.96 -24.53
C ASP A 96 -14.00 -0.17 -23.73
N SER A 97 -14.37 -1.28 -24.38
CA SER A 97 -14.85 -2.48 -23.68
C SER A 97 -13.85 -3.04 -22.66
N LEU A 98 -12.54 -3.02 -22.95
CA LEU A 98 -11.51 -3.47 -22.02
C LEU A 98 -11.27 -2.49 -20.86
N PHE A 99 -11.43 -1.19 -21.08
CA PHE A 99 -11.34 -0.21 -19.99
C PHE A 99 -12.52 -0.40 -19.05
N ASP A 100 -13.74 -0.53 -19.60
CA ASP A 100 -14.94 -0.70 -18.82
C ASP A 100 -14.88 -2.04 -18.03
N GLU A 101 -14.40 -3.15 -18.65
CA GLU A 101 -14.15 -4.45 -17.99
C GLU A 101 -13.14 -4.35 -16.81
N PHE A 102 -12.08 -3.54 -16.92
CA PHE A 102 -10.99 -3.51 -15.93
C PHE A 102 -11.06 -2.36 -14.92
N GLU A 103 -11.77 -1.26 -15.18
CA GLU A 103 -12.00 -0.18 -14.20
C GLU A 103 -12.88 -0.67 -13.05
N GLU A 104 -13.91 -1.50 -13.33
CA GLU A 104 -14.70 -2.20 -12.31
C GLU A 104 -13.87 -3.20 -11.47
N GLN A 105 -12.73 -3.66 -12.00
CA GLN A 105 -11.83 -4.62 -11.34
C GLN A 105 -10.69 -3.96 -10.56
N ARG A 106 -10.72 -2.64 -10.33
CA ARG A 106 -9.71 -1.97 -9.50
C ARG A 106 -9.74 -2.49 -8.06
N GLY A 107 -8.54 -2.72 -7.50
CA GLY A 107 -8.34 -3.44 -6.24
C GLY A 107 -8.45 -4.96 -6.33
N GLN A 108 -8.94 -5.54 -7.44
CA GLN A 108 -9.02 -7.00 -7.59
C GLN A 108 -7.66 -7.62 -7.89
N LEU A 109 -7.49 -8.87 -7.42
CA LEU A 109 -6.28 -9.66 -7.62
C LEU A 109 -6.27 -10.30 -9.00
N VAL A 110 -5.26 -9.98 -9.80
CA VAL A 110 -4.96 -10.65 -11.06
C VAL A 110 -3.69 -11.49 -10.92
N THR A 111 -3.68 -12.63 -11.62
CA THR A 111 -2.49 -13.47 -11.80
C THR A 111 -2.08 -13.41 -13.27
N GLY A 112 -0.80 -13.19 -13.54
CA GLY A 112 -0.27 -13.15 -14.90
C GLY A 112 1.13 -13.73 -15.02
N VAL A 113 1.68 -13.68 -16.24
CA VAL A 113 3.04 -14.12 -16.56
C VAL A 113 3.85 -12.93 -17.07
N ILE A 114 5.05 -12.73 -16.53
CA ILE A 114 5.94 -11.64 -16.93
C ILE A 114 6.50 -11.93 -18.33
N THR A 115 6.08 -11.18 -19.35
CA THR A 115 6.53 -11.33 -20.74
C THR A 115 7.82 -10.55 -21.03
N ARG A 116 8.09 -9.49 -20.28
CA ARG A 116 9.28 -8.63 -20.46
C ARG A 116 9.63 -7.81 -19.23
N LEU A 117 10.89 -7.38 -19.14
CA LEU A 117 11.43 -6.49 -18.13
C LEU A 117 12.22 -5.36 -18.82
N ASP A 118 11.56 -4.23 -19.07
CA ASP A 118 12.14 -3.06 -19.76
C ASP A 118 12.48 -1.97 -18.72
N HIS A 119 13.78 -1.69 -18.52
CA HIS A 119 14.30 -0.68 -17.58
C HIS A 119 13.77 -0.76 -16.12
N GLY A 120 13.30 -1.94 -15.69
CA GLY A 120 12.70 -2.16 -14.37
C GLY A 120 11.18 -2.03 -14.33
N VAL A 121 10.50 -1.81 -15.46
CA VAL A 121 9.06 -2.04 -15.61
C VAL A 121 8.84 -3.47 -16.09
N ALA A 122 8.00 -4.23 -15.39
CA ALA A 122 7.59 -5.56 -15.83
C ALA A 122 6.32 -5.46 -16.68
N THR A 123 6.35 -6.04 -17.88
CA THR A 123 5.15 -6.28 -18.69
C THR A 123 4.57 -7.63 -18.31
N VAL A 124 3.31 -7.65 -17.91
CA VAL A 124 2.61 -8.83 -17.37
C VAL A 124 1.44 -9.17 -18.27
N ASN A 125 1.44 -10.34 -18.89
CA ASN A 125 0.27 -10.86 -19.59
C ASN A 125 -0.73 -11.43 -18.58
N ILE A 126 -1.92 -10.84 -18.50
CA ILE A 126 -3.04 -11.26 -17.64
C ILE A 126 -4.18 -11.95 -18.44
N GLY A 127 -3.84 -12.54 -19.60
CA GLY A 127 -4.75 -13.34 -20.41
C GLY A 127 -5.01 -12.72 -21.79
N LYS A 128 -6.01 -11.83 -21.86
CA LYS A 128 -6.37 -11.11 -23.10
C LYS A 128 -5.46 -9.91 -23.41
N VAL A 129 -4.77 -9.38 -22.39
CA VAL A 129 -4.10 -8.06 -22.43
C VAL A 129 -2.77 -8.04 -21.68
N GLU A 130 -1.89 -7.13 -22.10
CA GLU A 130 -0.65 -6.80 -21.40
C GLU A 130 -0.90 -5.65 -20.41
N ALA A 131 -0.59 -5.89 -19.14
CA ALA A 131 -0.58 -4.90 -18.07
C ALA A 131 0.88 -4.53 -17.69
N LEU A 132 1.05 -3.43 -16.95
CA LEU A 132 2.35 -2.92 -16.53
C LEU A 132 2.47 -2.92 -15.01
N LEU A 133 3.54 -3.53 -14.49
CA LEU A 133 3.93 -3.46 -13.09
C LEU A 133 5.21 -2.59 -13.00
N PRO A 134 5.08 -1.26 -12.80
CA PRO A 134 6.21 -0.34 -12.79
C PRO A 134 7.01 -0.43 -11.48
N ARG A 135 8.25 0.05 -11.50
CA ARG A 135 9.20 -0.09 -10.37
C ARG A 135 8.74 0.57 -9.06
N SER A 136 7.87 1.58 -9.09
CA SER A 136 7.28 2.17 -7.88
C SER A 136 6.28 1.24 -7.18
N GLU A 137 5.71 0.31 -7.94
CA GLU A 137 4.65 -0.59 -7.50
C GLU A 137 5.13 -2.04 -7.29
N GLN A 138 6.42 -2.30 -7.48
CA GLN A 138 7.10 -3.56 -7.15
C GLN A 138 7.57 -3.55 -5.69
N VAL A 139 7.58 -4.69 -5.02
CA VAL A 139 7.99 -4.76 -3.60
C VAL A 139 9.51 -4.47 -3.48
N PRO A 140 9.96 -3.59 -2.57
CA PRO A 140 11.38 -3.29 -2.41
C PRO A 140 12.22 -4.52 -2.07
N GLY A 141 13.12 -4.91 -2.98
CA GLY A 141 13.98 -6.09 -2.84
C GLY A 141 13.47 -7.35 -3.55
N GLU A 142 12.23 -7.32 -4.06
CA GLU A 142 11.72 -8.34 -4.98
C GLU A 142 12.50 -8.35 -6.30
N SER A 143 12.64 -9.54 -6.91
CA SER A 143 13.40 -9.74 -8.14
C SER A 143 12.59 -10.60 -9.10
N HIS A 144 12.24 -10.02 -10.24
CA HIS A 144 11.39 -10.64 -11.26
C HIS A 144 12.20 -11.22 -12.43
N ARG A 145 11.67 -12.28 -13.05
CA ARG A 145 12.21 -12.92 -14.26
C ARG A 145 11.17 -13.02 -15.37
N VAL A 146 11.62 -13.10 -16.62
CA VAL A 146 10.73 -13.38 -17.76
C VAL A 146 10.24 -14.84 -17.69
N ASN A 147 8.98 -15.06 -18.03
CA ASN A 147 8.20 -16.29 -17.86
C ASN A 147 7.88 -16.68 -16.41
N GLU A 148 8.15 -15.80 -15.44
CA GLU A 148 7.71 -15.97 -14.06
C GLU A 148 6.21 -15.66 -13.90
N ARG A 149 5.52 -16.36 -13.01
CA ARG A 149 4.15 -16.04 -12.62
C ARG A 149 4.16 -15.00 -11.50
N VAL A 150 3.32 -13.99 -11.61
CA VAL A 150 3.21 -12.90 -10.64
C VAL A 150 1.74 -12.64 -10.31
N ARG A 151 1.44 -12.43 -9.02
CA ARG A 151 0.14 -11.94 -8.54
C ARG A 151 0.25 -10.46 -8.21
N ALA A 152 -0.77 -9.66 -8.54
CA ALA A 152 -0.80 -8.24 -8.23
C ALA A 152 -2.26 -7.75 -8.20
N VAL A 153 -2.52 -6.59 -7.57
CA VAL A 153 -3.83 -5.93 -7.70
C VAL A 153 -3.82 -4.92 -8.83
N ILE A 154 -4.97 -4.72 -9.49
CA ILE A 154 -5.14 -3.61 -10.43
C ILE A 154 -5.22 -2.30 -9.64
N LEU A 155 -4.27 -1.39 -9.86
CA LEU A 155 -4.20 -0.08 -9.19
C LEU A 155 -5.04 0.96 -9.95
N ASP A 156 -4.87 0.99 -11.27
CA ASP A 156 -5.26 2.11 -12.13
C ASP A 156 -5.38 1.62 -13.59
N VAL A 157 -6.39 2.12 -14.31
CA VAL A 157 -6.68 1.74 -15.70
C VAL A 157 -6.87 3.01 -16.51
N ARG A 158 -6.18 3.14 -17.65
CA ARG A 158 -6.19 4.38 -18.45
C ARG A 158 -6.28 4.12 -19.96
N LYS A 159 -7.21 4.82 -20.61
CA LYS A 159 -7.29 4.91 -22.08
C LYS A 159 -6.08 5.68 -22.61
N SER A 160 -5.35 5.13 -23.58
CA SER A 160 -4.06 5.67 -24.05
C SER A 160 -3.92 5.53 -25.57
N GLY A 161 -4.60 6.39 -26.33
CA GLY A 161 -4.76 6.23 -27.77
C GLY A 161 -5.70 5.06 -28.07
N SER A 162 -5.34 4.19 -29.02
CA SER A 162 -6.11 2.98 -29.35
C SER A 162 -5.70 1.75 -28.53
N ARG A 163 -5.37 1.93 -27.24
CA ARG A 163 -5.04 0.86 -26.27
C ARG A 163 -5.45 1.27 -24.86
N VAL A 164 -5.73 0.28 -24.00
CA VAL A 164 -5.77 0.46 -22.55
C VAL A 164 -4.35 0.29 -22.00
N LYS A 165 -4.02 1.03 -20.93
CA LYS A 165 -2.92 0.74 -20.01
C LYS A 165 -3.51 0.33 -18.68
N ILE A 166 -3.28 -0.93 -18.29
CA ILE A 166 -3.60 -1.44 -16.96
C ILE A 166 -2.32 -1.35 -16.14
N ILE A 167 -2.39 -0.73 -14.96
CA ILE A 167 -1.27 -0.64 -14.03
C ILE A 167 -1.54 -1.55 -12.84
N LEU A 168 -0.59 -2.43 -12.56
CA LEU A 168 -0.63 -3.39 -11.46
C LEU A 168 0.22 -2.88 -10.30
N SER A 169 -0.12 -3.30 -9.08
CA SER A 169 0.69 -3.08 -7.89
C SER A 169 0.83 -4.31 -7.00
N ARG A 170 2.05 -4.49 -6.50
CA ARG A 170 2.37 -5.37 -5.37
C ARG A 170 2.72 -4.60 -4.08
N VAL A 171 2.82 -3.27 -4.15
CA VAL A 171 3.02 -2.37 -3.00
C VAL A 171 1.70 -2.01 -2.32
N HIS A 172 0.60 -1.90 -3.07
CA HIS A 172 -0.70 -1.45 -2.55
C HIS A 172 -1.22 -2.36 -1.40
N PRO A 173 -1.81 -1.81 -0.31
CA PRO A 173 -2.32 -2.59 0.82
C PRO A 173 -3.29 -3.71 0.44
N GLU A 174 -4.10 -3.46 -0.60
CA GLU A 174 -5.15 -4.38 -1.05
C GLU A 174 -4.62 -5.74 -1.55
N LEU A 175 -3.35 -5.84 -2.00
CA LEU A 175 -2.76 -7.15 -2.31
C LEU A 175 -2.79 -8.08 -1.09
N VAL A 176 -2.50 -7.56 0.11
CA VAL A 176 -2.52 -8.37 1.33
C VAL A 176 -3.95 -8.80 1.67
N ARG A 177 -4.94 -7.91 1.52
CA ARG A 177 -6.37 -8.25 1.69
C ARG A 177 -6.79 -9.39 0.76
N ARG A 178 -6.49 -9.29 -0.53
CA ARG A 178 -6.87 -10.31 -1.52
C ARG A 178 -6.11 -11.64 -1.34
N LEU A 179 -4.88 -11.62 -0.85
CA LEU A 179 -4.16 -12.84 -0.49
C LEU A 179 -4.77 -13.52 0.76
N PHE A 180 -5.25 -12.74 1.74
CA PHE A 180 -6.02 -13.28 2.87
C PHE A 180 -7.33 -13.94 2.40
N GLU A 181 -8.09 -13.30 1.51
CA GLU A 181 -9.33 -13.87 0.93
C GLU A 181 -9.10 -15.20 0.17
N VAL A 182 -7.94 -15.36 -0.47
CA VAL A 182 -7.58 -16.55 -1.25
C VAL A 182 -7.02 -17.70 -0.39
N GLU A 183 -6.23 -17.40 0.64
CA GLU A 183 -5.56 -18.41 1.49
C GLU A 183 -6.41 -18.86 2.70
N ILE A 184 -7.37 -18.03 3.14
CA ILE A 184 -8.15 -18.25 4.36
C ILE A 184 -9.65 -18.34 3.99
N PRO A 185 -10.23 -19.55 3.85
CA PRO A 185 -11.64 -19.75 3.53
C PRO A 185 -12.59 -18.97 4.45
N GLU A 186 -12.27 -18.87 5.74
CA GLU A 186 -13.06 -18.12 6.73
C GLU A 186 -13.21 -16.64 6.38
N VAL A 187 -12.29 -16.05 5.59
CA VAL A 187 -12.36 -14.66 5.11
C VAL A 187 -13.19 -14.56 3.83
N SER A 188 -13.03 -15.47 2.87
CA SER A 188 -13.85 -15.48 1.64
C SER A 188 -15.32 -15.88 1.89
N GLU A 189 -15.56 -16.74 2.89
CA GLU A 189 -16.89 -17.08 3.41
C GLU A 189 -17.50 -15.97 4.31
N ARG A 190 -16.74 -14.90 4.58
CA ARG A 190 -17.12 -13.74 5.42
C ARG A 190 -17.45 -14.07 6.88
N VAL A 191 -16.92 -15.18 7.41
CA VAL A 191 -16.96 -15.50 8.84
C VAL A 191 -16.01 -14.56 9.60
N ILE A 192 -14.84 -14.32 9.02
CA ILE A 192 -13.82 -13.36 9.48
C ILE A 192 -13.79 -12.16 8.52
N GLU A 193 -13.72 -10.96 9.09
CA GLU A 193 -13.65 -9.70 8.36
C GLU A 193 -12.30 -8.99 8.63
N VAL A 194 -11.59 -8.61 7.57
CA VAL A 194 -10.38 -7.78 7.65
C VAL A 194 -10.80 -6.32 7.80
N ARG A 195 -10.90 -5.84 9.04
CA ARG A 195 -11.45 -4.52 9.40
C ARG A 195 -10.50 -3.39 8.98
N SER A 196 -9.22 -3.53 9.30
CA SER A 196 -8.19 -2.54 8.98
C SER A 196 -6.88 -3.20 8.58
N LEU A 197 -6.07 -2.51 7.76
CA LEU A 197 -4.78 -3.01 7.28
C LEU A 197 -3.79 -1.88 7.05
N ALA A 198 -2.66 -1.91 7.76
CA ALA A 198 -1.56 -0.96 7.63
C ALA A 198 -0.33 -1.67 7.06
N ARG A 199 0.31 -1.09 6.02
CA ARG A 199 1.39 -1.74 5.27
C ARG A 199 2.60 -0.83 5.02
N GLU A 200 3.78 -1.37 5.28
CA GLU A 200 5.07 -0.94 4.73
C GLU A 200 5.61 -2.09 3.87
N ALA A 201 5.30 -2.05 2.57
CA ALA A 201 5.49 -3.18 1.65
C ALA A 201 6.94 -3.67 1.59
N GLY A 202 7.12 -5.00 1.63
CA GLY A 202 8.43 -5.67 1.69
C GLY A 202 9.09 -5.65 3.07
N TYR A 203 8.47 -5.02 4.07
CA TYR A 203 9.02 -4.92 5.43
C TYR A 203 8.08 -5.47 6.50
N ARG A 204 6.90 -4.85 6.66
CA ARG A 204 5.90 -5.26 7.66
C ARG A 204 4.50 -4.76 7.32
N SER A 205 3.51 -5.61 7.50
CA SER A 205 2.08 -5.27 7.58
C SER A 205 1.52 -5.59 8.96
N LYS A 206 0.53 -4.81 9.40
CA LYS A 206 -0.39 -5.16 10.50
C LYS A 206 -1.79 -5.32 9.91
N VAL A 207 -2.49 -6.39 10.30
CA VAL A 207 -3.82 -6.75 9.80
C VAL A 207 -4.75 -6.94 10.99
N ALA A 208 -5.81 -6.14 11.10
CA ALA A 208 -6.79 -6.25 12.17
C ALA A 208 -8.01 -7.03 11.69
N VAL A 209 -8.33 -8.13 12.37
CA VAL A 209 -9.43 -9.04 12.01
C VAL A 209 -10.47 -9.15 13.11
N SER A 210 -11.75 -9.19 12.73
CA SER A 210 -12.87 -9.53 13.61
C SER A 210 -13.59 -10.79 13.11
N CYS A 211 -14.31 -11.48 13.98
CA CYS A 211 -15.28 -12.50 13.62
C CYS A 211 -16.65 -12.12 14.19
N TYR A 212 -17.73 -12.46 13.47
CA TYR A 212 -19.10 -12.26 13.97
C TYR A 212 -19.48 -13.28 15.06
N ASP A 213 -18.80 -14.43 15.10
CA ASP A 213 -18.95 -15.46 16.14
C ASP A 213 -17.76 -15.40 17.13
N ASN A 214 -18.06 -15.06 18.39
CA ASN A 214 -17.07 -14.97 19.47
C ASN A 214 -16.48 -16.34 19.90
N SER A 215 -17.06 -17.46 19.48
CA SER A 215 -16.50 -18.80 19.71
C SER A 215 -15.34 -19.15 18.77
N ILE A 216 -15.17 -18.38 17.68
CA ILE A 216 -14.11 -18.59 16.69
C ILE A 216 -12.92 -17.68 17.02
N ASP A 217 -11.72 -18.28 17.14
CA ASP A 217 -10.50 -17.49 17.18
C ASP A 217 -10.07 -17.02 15.79
N CYS A 218 -10.45 -15.80 15.43
CA CYS A 218 -10.10 -15.18 14.16
C CYS A 218 -8.58 -15.06 13.92
N VAL A 219 -7.76 -14.93 14.98
CA VAL A 219 -6.31 -14.80 14.82
C VAL A 219 -5.69 -16.16 14.52
N GLY A 220 -5.94 -17.17 15.36
CA GLY A 220 -5.50 -18.55 15.14
C GLY A 220 -6.03 -19.17 13.84
N ALA A 221 -7.23 -18.80 13.41
CA ALA A 221 -7.75 -19.15 12.08
C ALA A 221 -6.85 -18.58 10.97
N CYS A 222 -6.68 -17.26 10.88
CA CYS A 222 -5.84 -16.63 9.85
C CYS A 222 -4.37 -17.09 9.87
N VAL A 223 -3.82 -17.38 11.05
CA VAL A 223 -2.46 -17.94 11.21
C VAL A 223 -2.38 -19.39 10.70
N GLY A 224 -3.37 -20.22 11.04
CA GLY A 224 -3.39 -21.65 10.71
C GLY A 224 -2.42 -22.50 11.55
N VAL A 225 -2.43 -23.82 11.33
CA VAL A 225 -1.65 -24.77 12.13
C VAL A 225 -0.15 -24.46 12.04
N ARG A 226 0.46 -24.06 13.16
CA ARG A 226 1.87 -23.61 13.24
C ARG A 226 2.22 -22.47 12.26
N GLY A 227 1.26 -21.62 11.92
CA GLY A 227 1.49 -20.49 11.00
C GLY A 227 1.49 -20.86 9.51
N SER A 228 0.97 -22.03 9.13
CA SER A 228 1.05 -22.51 7.74
C SER A 228 0.41 -21.56 6.73
N ARG A 229 -0.80 -21.03 7.02
CA ARG A 229 -1.56 -20.16 6.10
C ARG A 229 -0.90 -18.80 5.98
N ILE A 230 -0.60 -18.16 7.10
CA ILE A 230 0.07 -16.85 7.07
C ILE A 230 1.46 -16.94 6.43
N LYS A 231 2.17 -18.07 6.57
CA LYS A 231 3.44 -18.28 5.88
C LYS A 231 3.29 -18.28 4.35
N THR A 232 2.26 -18.90 3.77
CA THR A 232 2.02 -18.85 2.31
C THR A 232 1.94 -17.41 1.80
N ILE A 233 1.27 -16.54 2.56
CA ILE A 233 1.12 -15.10 2.24
C ILE A 233 2.44 -14.35 2.40
N VAL A 234 3.19 -14.61 3.48
CA VAL A 234 4.52 -14.02 3.72
C VAL A 234 5.51 -14.42 2.61
N ASP A 235 5.51 -15.68 2.19
CA ASP A 235 6.39 -16.19 1.14
C ASP A 235 6.00 -15.61 -0.26
N GLU A 236 4.70 -15.47 -0.56
CA GLU A 236 4.20 -14.75 -1.76
C GLU A 236 4.57 -13.26 -1.75
N LEU A 237 4.69 -12.64 -0.57
CA LEU A 237 5.13 -11.24 -0.39
C LEU A 237 6.65 -11.10 -0.16
N ALA A 238 7.44 -12.07 -0.63
CA ALA A 238 8.90 -12.06 -0.59
C ALA A 238 9.52 -11.88 0.82
N GLY A 239 8.82 -12.33 1.87
CA GLY A 239 9.28 -12.26 3.27
C GLY A 239 8.80 -11.04 4.05
N GLU A 240 7.84 -10.26 3.54
CA GLU A 240 7.16 -9.22 4.31
C GLU A 240 6.53 -9.79 5.59
N ARG A 241 6.92 -9.31 6.77
CA ARG A 241 6.33 -9.80 8.04
C ARG A 241 4.88 -9.34 8.18
N ILE A 242 3.99 -10.21 8.65
CA ILE A 242 2.60 -9.85 8.88
C ILE A 242 2.24 -10.12 10.34
N ASP A 243 1.85 -9.07 11.07
CA ASP A 243 1.21 -9.22 12.37
C ASP A 243 -0.31 -9.31 12.14
N ILE A 244 -0.98 -10.33 12.71
CA ILE A 244 -2.44 -10.43 12.72
C ILE A 244 -2.92 -10.14 14.14
N VAL A 245 -3.79 -9.14 14.29
CA VAL A 245 -4.28 -8.65 15.57
C VAL A 245 -5.80 -8.71 15.63
N ARG A 246 -6.37 -8.87 16.82
CA ARG A 246 -7.83 -8.89 16.99
C ARG A 246 -8.37 -7.46 16.98
N TRP A 247 -9.25 -7.15 16.03
CA TRP A 247 -9.97 -5.90 16.00
C TRP A 247 -10.92 -5.80 17.21
N ASN A 248 -11.09 -4.59 17.71
CA ASN A 248 -12.11 -4.21 18.68
C ASN A 248 -12.53 -2.78 18.38
N ASP A 249 -13.81 -2.44 18.54
CA ASP A 249 -14.29 -1.07 18.28
C ASP A 249 -13.95 -0.11 19.45
N SER A 250 -13.46 -0.62 20.59
CA SER A 250 -12.88 0.17 21.68
C SER A 250 -11.37 0.33 21.52
N LEU A 251 -10.90 1.58 21.47
CA LEU A 251 -9.48 1.94 21.37
C LEU A 251 -8.64 1.39 22.53
N GLN A 252 -9.23 1.33 23.73
CA GLN A 252 -8.64 0.74 24.95
C GLN A 252 -8.25 -0.75 24.78
N VAL A 253 -8.84 -1.46 23.82
CA VAL A 253 -8.52 -2.85 23.49
C VAL A 253 -7.76 -2.94 22.17
N LEU A 254 -8.12 -2.13 21.18
CA LEU A 254 -7.51 -2.15 19.85
C LEU A 254 -6.04 -1.67 19.86
N ILE A 255 -5.70 -0.67 20.66
CA ILE A 255 -4.36 -0.07 20.66
C ILE A 255 -3.30 -1.01 21.29
N PRO A 256 -3.54 -1.63 22.46
CA PRO A 256 -2.66 -2.69 22.98
C PRO A 256 -2.52 -3.85 22.00
N ASN A 257 -3.61 -4.28 21.34
CA ASN A 257 -3.56 -5.31 20.30
C ASN A 257 -2.68 -4.88 19.11
N ALA A 258 -2.81 -3.63 18.64
CA ALA A 258 -2.07 -3.12 17.49
C ALA A 258 -0.57 -2.94 17.76
N LEU A 259 -0.19 -2.55 18.99
CA LEU A 259 1.21 -2.33 19.39
C LEU A 259 2.00 -3.60 19.67
N GLN A 260 1.35 -4.78 19.71
CA GLN A 260 2.03 -6.08 19.85
C GLN A 260 3.25 -6.21 18.90
N PRO A 261 4.37 -6.75 19.38
CA PRO A 261 4.53 -7.56 20.59
C PRO A 261 4.86 -6.79 21.89
N ALA A 262 4.82 -5.45 21.91
CA ALA A 262 5.07 -4.69 23.14
C ALA A 262 3.90 -4.77 24.13
N GLU A 263 4.21 -4.80 25.42
CA GLU A 263 3.21 -4.67 26.49
C GLU A 263 2.91 -3.20 26.78
N VAL A 264 1.64 -2.90 27.07
CA VAL A 264 1.10 -1.55 27.34
C VAL A 264 0.57 -1.51 28.76
N GLU A 265 0.88 -0.43 29.49
CA GLU A 265 0.38 -0.22 30.86
C GLU A 265 -0.91 0.60 30.91
N ASP A 266 -1.01 1.66 30.10
CA ASP A 266 -2.20 2.53 30.05
C ASP A 266 -2.37 3.20 28.67
N VAL A 267 -3.58 3.67 28.36
CA VAL A 267 -3.98 4.25 27.08
C VAL A 267 -4.83 5.51 27.32
N ILE A 268 -4.22 6.69 27.17
CA ILE A 268 -4.85 7.98 27.42
C ILE A 268 -5.32 8.59 26.09
N LEU A 269 -6.64 8.67 25.90
CA LEU A 269 -7.26 9.21 24.69
C LEU A 269 -7.28 10.74 24.76
N CYS A 270 -6.86 11.42 23.69
CA CYS A 270 -6.84 12.89 23.57
C CYS A 270 -7.73 13.30 22.37
N PRO A 271 -9.09 13.35 22.53
CA PRO A 271 -10.00 13.34 21.39
C PRO A 271 -9.94 14.59 20.52
N MET A 272 -9.62 15.75 21.10
CA MET A 272 -9.55 17.04 20.40
C MET A 272 -8.44 17.06 19.33
N LEU A 273 -7.38 16.27 19.51
CA LEU A 273 -6.24 16.17 18.59
C LEU A 273 -6.25 14.90 17.73
N GLY A 274 -7.20 13.98 17.95
CA GLY A 274 -7.16 12.64 17.33
C GLY A 274 -5.92 11.80 17.74
N ARG A 275 -5.30 12.14 18.88
CA ARG A 275 -4.09 11.48 19.42
C ARG A 275 -4.44 10.53 20.56
N VAL A 276 -3.62 9.50 20.73
CA VAL A 276 -3.61 8.64 21.92
C VAL A 276 -2.18 8.55 22.46
N ILE A 277 -2.03 8.82 23.75
CA ILE A 277 -0.79 8.59 24.49
C ILE A 277 -0.85 7.16 25.02
N VAL A 278 0.21 6.39 24.81
CA VAL A 278 0.33 5.02 25.30
C VAL A 278 1.50 4.93 26.26
N LEU A 279 1.19 4.62 27.51
CA LEU A 279 2.19 4.46 28.56
C LEU A 279 2.76 3.04 28.53
N VAL A 280 4.09 2.99 28.51
CA VAL A 280 4.88 1.75 28.49
C VAL A 280 6.08 1.87 29.42
N ARG A 281 6.63 0.73 29.84
CA ARG A 281 7.89 0.67 30.60
C ARG A 281 9.09 0.96 29.71
N ASP A 282 10.20 1.38 30.31
CA ASP A 282 11.48 1.65 29.62
C ASP A 282 11.98 0.47 28.77
N ASP A 283 11.78 -0.77 29.23
CA ASP A 283 12.15 -1.99 28.49
C ASP A 283 11.23 -2.26 27.29
N GLN A 284 9.97 -1.82 27.36
CA GLN A 284 8.97 -1.94 26.30
C GLN A 284 9.02 -0.78 25.29
N LEU A 285 9.45 0.42 25.69
CA LEU A 285 9.48 1.65 24.87
C LEU A 285 10.14 1.42 23.48
N SER A 286 11.32 0.82 23.48
CA SER A 286 12.08 0.50 22.26
C SER A 286 11.36 -0.50 21.34
N LEU A 287 10.59 -1.42 21.92
CA LEU A 287 9.81 -2.44 21.21
C LEU A 287 8.51 -1.86 20.64
N ALA A 288 7.82 -1.03 21.42
CA ALA A 288 6.56 -0.38 21.08
C ALA A 288 6.72 0.63 19.93
N ILE A 289 7.76 1.49 20.00
CA ILE A 289 8.18 2.36 18.89
C ILE A 289 8.67 1.50 17.72
N GLY A 290 9.56 0.55 18.00
CA GLY A 290 10.18 -0.34 17.03
C GLY A 290 11.19 0.34 16.10
N LYS A 291 11.87 -0.46 15.27
CA LYS A 291 12.96 0.00 14.40
C LYS A 291 12.50 1.14 13.47
N LYS A 292 13.07 2.35 13.67
CA LYS A 292 12.69 3.60 12.97
C LYS A 292 11.20 3.97 13.12
N GLY A 293 10.57 3.67 14.26
CA GLY A 293 9.16 3.96 14.50
C GLY A 293 8.19 3.10 13.66
N GLN A 294 8.65 1.99 13.07
CA GLN A 294 7.81 1.14 12.21
C GLN A 294 6.62 0.53 12.96
N ASN A 295 6.77 0.17 14.25
CA ASN A 295 5.70 -0.52 14.96
C ASN A 295 4.57 0.45 15.32
N VAL A 296 4.90 1.59 15.93
CA VAL A 296 3.96 2.67 16.24
C VAL A 296 3.31 3.27 14.98
N ARG A 297 4.07 3.54 13.91
CA ARG A 297 3.50 4.08 12.64
C ARG A 297 2.52 3.11 11.98
N LEU A 298 2.77 1.81 12.06
CA LEU A 298 1.83 0.80 11.57
C LEU A 298 0.61 0.67 12.48
N ALA A 299 0.77 0.78 13.81
CA ALA A 299 -0.34 0.78 14.75
C ALA A 299 -1.26 2.00 14.57
N SER A 300 -0.69 3.21 14.48
CA SER A 300 -1.43 4.45 14.20
C SER A 300 -2.26 4.34 12.91
N LYS A 301 -1.64 3.93 11.80
CA LYS A 301 -2.34 3.70 10.52
C LYS A 301 -3.40 2.60 10.56
N LEU A 302 -3.28 1.63 11.48
CA LEU A 302 -4.25 0.54 11.65
C LEU A 302 -5.48 1.00 12.45
N VAL A 303 -5.25 1.84 13.45
CA VAL A 303 -6.25 2.38 14.39
C VAL A 303 -6.98 3.60 13.82
N GLY A 304 -6.31 4.39 12.98
CA GLY A 304 -6.83 5.66 12.44
C GLY A 304 -6.64 6.85 13.38
N TRP A 305 -5.79 6.74 14.39
CA TRP A 305 -5.43 7.78 15.37
C TRP A 305 -3.92 7.98 15.37
N ASP A 306 -3.45 9.17 15.77
CA ASP A 306 -2.03 9.32 16.10
C ASP A 306 -1.71 8.59 17.41
N ILE A 307 -0.53 7.98 17.50
CA ILE A 307 -0.13 7.18 18.66
C ILE A 307 1.25 7.65 19.13
N GLU A 308 1.26 8.35 20.26
CA GLU A 308 2.47 8.74 20.96
C GLU A 308 2.79 7.66 22.01
N VAL A 309 4.07 7.28 22.15
CA VAL A 309 4.49 6.21 23.07
C VAL A 309 5.64 6.73 23.91
N MET A 310 5.46 6.71 25.23
CA MET A 310 6.35 7.30 26.23
C MET A 310 6.26 6.54 27.57
N THR A 311 7.22 6.74 28.46
CA THR A 311 7.12 6.26 29.85
C THR A 311 6.28 7.20 30.73
N ARG A 312 5.96 6.76 31.95
CA ARG A 312 5.27 7.62 32.93
C ARG A 312 6.12 8.86 33.28
N ASP A 313 7.40 8.66 33.55
CA ASP A 313 8.36 9.72 33.87
C ASP A 313 8.54 10.70 32.68
N GLU A 314 8.50 10.21 31.44
CA GLU A 314 8.53 11.04 30.23
C GLU A 314 7.26 11.88 30.07
N LEU A 315 6.07 11.30 30.34
CA LEU A 315 4.81 12.05 30.38
C LEU A 315 4.85 13.13 31.46
N ASP A 316 5.27 12.79 32.68
CA ASP A 316 5.28 13.73 33.79
C ASP A 316 6.33 14.86 33.56
N GLU A 317 7.52 14.57 33.00
CA GLU A 317 8.48 15.62 32.51
C GLU A 317 7.89 16.48 31.35
N GLN A 318 6.87 16.00 30.63
CA GLN A 318 6.20 16.71 29.52
C GLN A 318 5.05 17.58 30.04
N LEU A 319 4.19 17.08 30.94
CA LEU A 319 3.10 17.83 31.57
C LEU A 319 3.59 19.14 32.20
N ASP A 320 4.58 19.06 33.10
CA ASP A 320 5.17 20.23 33.78
C ASP A 320 5.65 21.29 32.77
N ARG A 321 6.34 20.84 31.72
CA ARG A 321 6.93 21.69 30.68
C ARG A 321 5.88 22.38 29.83
N SER A 322 4.79 21.69 29.49
CA SER A 322 3.70 22.24 28.70
C SER A 322 2.88 23.26 29.50
N VAL A 323 2.70 23.05 30.82
CA VAL A 323 2.08 24.07 31.69
C VAL A 323 2.98 25.31 31.79
N GLU A 324 4.29 25.17 31.99
CA GLU A 324 5.23 26.31 31.94
C GLU A 324 5.18 27.05 30.59
N ALA A 325 5.12 26.32 29.47
CA ALA A 325 5.12 26.90 28.12
C ALA A 325 3.80 27.61 27.77
N PHE A 326 2.65 27.08 28.18
CA PHE A 326 1.36 27.72 27.93
C PHE A 326 1.10 28.90 28.88
N SER A 327 1.67 28.89 30.09
CA SER A 327 1.52 29.99 31.07
C SER A 327 2.18 31.31 30.65
N VAL A 328 2.95 31.35 29.55
CA VAL A 328 3.47 32.60 28.96
C VAL A 328 2.68 33.10 27.75
N VAL A 329 1.63 32.38 27.32
CA VAL A 329 0.76 32.77 26.20
C VAL A 329 -0.25 33.83 26.64
N PRO A 330 -0.51 34.90 25.84
CA PRO A 330 -1.52 35.90 26.15
C PRO A 330 -2.90 35.28 26.46
N HIS A 331 -3.62 35.84 27.43
CA HIS A 331 -4.94 35.39 27.92
C HIS A 331 -5.01 33.99 28.54
N VAL A 332 -3.96 33.15 28.44
CA VAL A 332 -3.89 31.85 29.11
C VAL A 332 -3.57 32.05 30.60
N THR A 333 -4.44 31.54 31.47
CA THR A 333 -4.19 31.45 32.91
C THR A 333 -3.51 30.12 33.25
N GLU A 334 -2.88 30.03 34.42
CA GLU A 334 -2.34 28.78 34.98
C GLU A 334 -3.41 27.66 35.00
N GLU A 335 -4.63 27.99 35.43
CA GLU A 335 -5.81 27.09 35.39
C GLU A 335 -6.17 26.65 33.96
N LEU A 336 -6.08 27.53 32.95
CA LEU A 336 -6.35 27.17 31.55
C LEU A 336 -5.20 26.36 30.93
N ALA A 337 -3.95 26.63 31.31
CA ALA A 337 -2.79 25.84 30.92
C ALA A 337 -2.89 24.41 31.45
N GLU A 338 -3.22 24.22 32.74
CA GLU A 338 -3.53 22.90 33.32
C GLU A 338 -4.69 22.20 32.58
N MET A 339 -5.78 22.92 32.27
CA MET A 339 -6.91 22.35 31.53
C MET A 339 -6.52 21.91 30.11
N LEU A 340 -5.81 22.74 29.34
CA LEU A 340 -5.33 22.39 27.99
C LEU A 340 -4.41 21.16 28.03
N VAL A 341 -3.44 21.14 28.94
CA VAL A 341 -2.53 20.00 29.13
C VAL A 341 -3.30 18.73 29.54
N SER A 342 -4.35 18.85 30.35
CA SER A 342 -5.22 17.72 30.71
C SER A 342 -6.02 17.13 29.53
N GLN A 343 -6.25 17.89 28.45
CA GLN A 343 -6.90 17.41 27.23
C GLN A 343 -5.91 16.84 26.19
N GLY A 344 -4.61 16.86 26.49
CA GLY A 344 -3.55 16.27 25.65
C GLY A 344 -2.78 17.24 24.77
N PHE A 345 -2.91 18.55 24.98
CA PHE A 345 -2.12 19.57 24.29
C PHE A 345 -0.76 19.70 24.97
N PHE A 346 0.35 19.50 24.24
CA PHE A 346 1.70 19.54 24.83
C PHE A 346 2.67 20.51 24.14
N SER A 347 2.36 20.93 22.93
CA SER A 347 3.17 21.83 22.10
C SER A 347 2.37 23.01 21.57
N PHE A 348 3.05 24.04 21.08
CA PHE A 348 2.39 25.15 20.39
C PHE A 348 1.74 24.72 19.06
N ASP A 349 2.25 23.66 18.42
CA ASP A 349 1.65 23.04 17.23
C ASP A 349 0.27 22.43 17.56
N ASP A 350 0.14 21.74 18.70
CA ASP A 350 -1.15 21.26 19.19
C ASP A 350 -2.12 22.41 19.46
N LEU A 351 -1.61 23.51 20.04
CA LEU A 351 -2.44 24.64 20.46
C LEU A 351 -2.91 25.52 19.28
N SER A 352 -2.18 25.60 18.17
CA SER A 352 -2.63 26.39 17.01
C SER A 352 -3.66 25.67 16.12
N VAL A 353 -3.77 24.34 16.22
CA VAL A 353 -4.81 23.56 15.52
C VAL A 353 -6.12 23.40 16.31
N ILE A 354 -6.26 24.03 17.48
CA ILE A 354 -7.48 23.97 18.30
C ILE A 354 -8.66 24.70 17.62
N GLU A 355 -9.88 24.15 17.74
CA GLU A 355 -11.08 24.87 17.29
C GLU A 355 -11.38 26.05 18.25
N PRO A 356 -11.53 27.30 17.76
CA PRO A 356 -11.74 28.47 18.61
C PRO A 356 -12.97 28.38 19.53
N ASP A 357 -14.04 27.71 19.08
CA ASP A 357 -15.25 27.46 19.89
C ASP A 357 -14.94 26.56 21.10
N GLN A 358 -14.07 25.55 20.94
CA GLN A 358 -13.66 24.66 22.04
C GLN A 358 -12.75 25.40 23.04
N LEU A 359 -11.82 26.22 22.54
CA LEU A 359 -10.98 27.08 23.38
C LEU A 359 -11.80 28.12 24.15
N ALA A 360 -12.86 28.67 23.54
CA ALA A 360 -13.79 29.58 24.19
C ALA A 360 -14.61 28.89 25.29
N GLU A 361 -15.08 27.65 25.08
CA GLU A 361 -15.80 26.88 26.10
C GLU A 361 -14.89 26.49 27.29
N LEU A 362 -13.63 26.10 27.03
CA LEU A 362 -12.66 25.75 28.07
C LEU A 362 -12.22 26.96 28.91
N GLY A 363 -11.88 28.08 28.27
CA GLY A 363 -11.33 29.26 28.94
C GLY A 363 -12.34 30.31 29.37
N GLY A 364 -13.60 30.23 28.91
CA GLY A 364 -14.58 31.32 29.06
C GLY A 364 -14.20 32.60 28.28
N LEU A 365 -13.46 32.44 27.19
CA LEU A 365 -12.82 33.51 26.41
C LEU A 365 -13.77 34.12 25.36
N THR A 366 -13.46 35.34 24.89
CA THR A 366 -14.09 35.89 23.68
C THR A 366 -13.40 35.36 22.42
N PRO A 367 -14.07 35.33 21.24
CA PRO A 367 -13.47 34.86 19.99
C PRO A 367 -12.15 35.58 19.66
N GLU A 368 -12.08 36.89 19.91
CA GLU A 368 -10.88 37.69 19.67
C GLU A 368 -9.69 37.27 20.57
N GLN A 369 -9.96 36.76 21.77
CA GLN A 369 -8.91 36.21 22.64
C GLN A 369 -8.47 34.82 22.19
N CYS A 370 -9.38 34.00 21.67
CA CYS A 370 -9.04 32.72 21.04
C CYS A 370 -8.14 32.93 19.82
N ASP A 371 -8.49 33.89 18.95
CA ASP A 371 -7.67 34.28 17.80
C ASP A 371 -6.27 34.76 18.23
N GLU A 372 -6.16 35.61 19.27
CA GLU A 372 -4.85 36.06 19.80
C GLU A 372 -4.01 34.93 20.41
N ILE A 373 -4.62 33.88 20.98
CA ILE A 373 -3.93 32.67 21.47
C ILE A 373 -3.40 31.85 20.29
N VAL A 374 -4.25 31.58 19.28
CA VAL A 374 -3.87 30.78 18.11
C VAL A 374 -2.76 31.46 17.30
N GLU A 375 -2.88 32.78 17.02
CA GLU A 375 -1.80 33.54 16.38
C GLU A 375 -0.49 33.56 17.18
N HIS A 376 -0.55 33.38 18.51
CA HIS A 376 0.64 33.26 19.34
C HIS A 376 1.25 31.86 19.27
N ALA A 377 0.41 30.83 19.30
CA ALA A 377 0.81 29.44 19.17
C ALA A 377 1.48 29.17 17.81
N ASP A 378 0.90 29.63 16.70
CA ASP A 378 1.52 29.52 15.37
C ASP A 378 2.93 30.15 15.33
N ARG A 379 3.08 31.36 15.89
CA ARG A 379 4.38 32.08 15.89
C ARG A 379 5.46 31.38 16.70
N GLU A 380 5.12 30.80 17.85
CA GLU A 380 6.10 30.05 18.65
C GLU A 380 6.35 28.67 18.05
N SER A 381 5.36 28.00 17.44
CA SER A 381 5.56 26.75 16.67
C SER A 381 6.51 26.95 15.49
N GLU A 382 6.27 27.96 14.63
CA GLU A 382 7.19 28.35 13.54
C GLU A 382 8.62 28.61 14.05
N ARG A 383 8.74 29.23 15.23
CA ARG A 383 10.04 29.54 15.83
C ARG A 383 10.74 28.28 16.35
N GLU A 384 10.01 27.41 17.05
CA GLU A 384 10.55 26.13 17.54
C GLU A 384 10.97 25.22 16.38
N GLU A 385 10.21 25.16 15.28
CA GLU A 385 10.63 24.44 14.07
C GLU A 385 11.93 25.03 13.50
N GLN A 386 12.01 26.35 13.32
CA GLN A 386 13.22 27.02 12.81
C GLN A 386 14.45 26.80 13.72
N GLU A 387 14.27 26.81 15.05
CA GLU A 387 15.33 26.51 15.99
C GLU A 387 15.75 25.03 15.94
N ALA A 388 14.81 24.10 15.75
CA ALA A 388 15.05 22.68 15.59
C ALA A 388 15.72 22.34 14.23
N GLU A 389 15.28 22.95 13.13
CA GLU A 389 15.92 22.92 11.79
C GLU A 389 17.38 23.36 11.87
N ARG A 390 17.62 24.55 12.46
CA ARG A 390 18.97 25.09 12.67
C ARG A 390 19.84 24.15 13.49
N ARG A 391 19.29 23.53 14.55
CA ARG A 391 19.98 22.53 15.38
C ARG A 391 20.32 21.26 14.58
N LYS A 392 19.36 20.71 13.82
CA LYS A 392 19.57 19.56 12.91
C LYS A 392 20.65 19.87 11.86
N GLN A 393 20.68 21.10 11.33
CA GLN A 393 21.68 21.56 10.36
C GLN A 393 23.09 21.63 10.97
N VAL A 394 23.23 22.21 12.17
CA VAL A 394 24.51 22.28 12.90
C VAL A 394 25.02 20.89 13.26
N GLU A 395 24.14 19.98 13.73
CA GLU A 395 24.53 18.60 14.02
C GLU A 395 24.99 17.85 12.75
N ARG A 396 24.27 18.02 11.63
CA ARG A 396 24.65 17.46 10.33
C ARG A 396 26.00 17.99 9.84
N GLN A 397 26.31 19.27 10.07
CA GLN A 397 27.60 19.87 9.76
C GLN A 397 28.72 19.33 10.66
N ALA A 398 28.50 19.25 11.98
CA ALA A 398 29.47 18.68 12.93
C ALA A 398 29.79 17.21 12.60
N ARG A 399 28.76 16.41 12.32
CA ARG A 399 28.88 15.00 11.91
C ARG A 399 29.59 14.84 10.57
N ALA A 400 29.39 15.75 9.61
CA ALA A 400 30.13 15.77 8.34
C ALA A 400 31.59 16.20 8.51
N ALA A 401 31.89 17.04 9.50
CA ALA A 401 33.24 17.47 9.86
C ALA A 401 33.99 16.49 10.78
N GLY A 402 33.34 15.41 11.24
CA GLY A 402 33.92 14.45 12.19
C GLY A 402 34.05 15.00 13.62
N ILE A 403 33.41 16.13 13.94
CA ILE A 403 33.43 16.77 15.24
C ILE A 403 32.30 16.18 16.11
N GLN A 404 32.61 15.78 17.33
CA GLN A 404 31.58 15.34 18.28
C GLN A 404 30.66 16.52 18.60
N PRO A 405 29.32 16.42 18.38
CA PRO A 405 28.42 17.53 18.61
C PRO A 405 28.40 17.93 20.09
N PRO A 406 28.22 19.22 20.41
CA PRO A 406 28.15 19.67 21.80
C PRO A 406 26.99 18.98 22.52
N PRO A 407 27.15 18.56 23.79
CA PRO A 407 26.10 17.88 24.53
C PRO A 407 24.87 18.77 24.65
N ALA A 408 23.69 18.15 24.58
CA ALA A 408 22.43 18.86 24.76
C ALA A 408 22.39 19.50 26.15
N ARG A 409 22.37 20.83 26.21
CA ARG A 409 22.00 21.54 27.44
C ARG A 409 20.52 21.23 27.71
N LYS A 410 20.19 20.45 28.74
CA LYS A 410 18.87 20.56 29.38
C LYS A 410 18.69 22.04 29.74
N SER A 411 17.55 22.63 29.37
CA SER A 411 17.23 24.04 29.54
C SER A 411 16.98 24.36 31.01
N ARG A 412 18.05 24.45 31.81
CA ARG A 412 17.94 24.88 33.21
C ARG A 412 17.54 26.36 33.23
N ALA A 413 16.29 26.62 33.60
CA ALA A 413 15.74 27.96 33.70
C ALA A 413 16.59 28.87 34.62
N SER A 414 16.51 30.17 34.35
CA SER A 414 17.46 31.18 34.84
C SER A 414 17.42 31.34 36.37
N ALA A 415 18.60 31.30 36.99
CA ALA A 415 18.85 31.96 38.27
C ALA A 415 19.82 33.13 38.01
N GLU A 416 19.43 34.34 38.41
CA GLU A 416 20.18 35.56 38.12
C GLU A 416 21.51 35.62 38.88
N ALA A 417 22.52 36.22 38.25
CA ALA A 417 23.75 36.66 38.90
C ALA A 417 24.06 38.10 38.46
N THR A 418 24.04 39.03 39.42
CA THR A 418 24.23 40.47 39.17
C THR A 418 25.69 40.79 38.81
N PRO A 419 25.95 41.73 37.89
CA PRO A 419 27.30 42.09 37.47
C PRO A 419 27.96 43.12 38.41
N GLU A 420 29.09 42.78 39.02
CA GLU A 420 29.96 43.75 39.70
C GLU A 420 31.45 43.39 39.55
N GLU A 421 32.30 44.43 39.56
CA GLU A 421 33.78 44.45 39.52
C GLU A 421 34.55 43.56 38.51
N ALA A 422 35.00 44.19 37.43
CA ALA A 422 36.15 43.75 36.64
C ALA A 422 37.31 44.75 36.81
N ALA A 423 38.39 44.37 37.49
CA ALA A 423 39.55 45.26 37.73
C ALA A 423 40.91 44.53 37.90
N ALA A 424 41.67 44.42 36.81
CA ALA A 424 43.13 44.13 36.76
C ALA A 424 43.58 42.73 37.31
N THR A 425 44.80 42.21 37.08
CA THR A 425 46.05 42.73 36.47
C THR A 425 46.65 41.76 35.44
N ALA A 426 47.57 42.23 34.59
CA ALA A 426 48.38 41.41 33.68
C ALA A 426 49.82 41.15 34.22
N GLY A 427 50.53 40.19 33.62
CA GLY A 427 51.93 39.81 33.89
C GLY A 427 52.14 38.31 33.57
N GLU A 428 52.76 37.97 32.44
CA GLU A 428 54.21 37.68 32.28
C GLU A 428 54.63 36.38 33.01
N GLU A 429 54.73 35.25 32.28
CA GLU A 429 55.94 34.77 31.56
C GLU A 429 57.03 34.14 32.46
N SER A 430 57.25 32.83 32.27
CA SER A 430 58.58 32.23 32.00
C SER A 430 58.42 30.75 31.62
N ALA A 431 59.46 30.13 31.04
CA ALA A 431 59.40 28.79 30.47
C ALA A 431 60.69 27.98 30.66
N GLY A 432 60.58 26.66 30.53
CA GLY A 432 61.70 25.70 30.47
C GLY A 432 62.12 25.09 31.83
N VAL A 433 62.89 23.99 31.88
CA VAL A 433 63.42 23.11 30.81
C VAL A 433 63.42 21.65 31.36
N ASP A 434 63.54 20.67 30.47
CA ASP A 434 63.72 19.24 30.71
C ASP A 434 64.76 18.86 31.79
N GLU A 435 64.59 17.69 32.42
CA GLU A 435 65.52 16.58 32.19
C GLU A 435 64.89 15.21 32.55
N ALA A 436 65.43 14.13 31.97
CA ALA A 436 64.94 12.76 32.17
C ALA A 436 66.10 11.76 32.27
N VAL A 437 66.00 10.79 33.20
CA VAL A 437 66.91 9.64 33.32
C VAL A 437 66.09 8.39 33.70
N ALA A 438 66.47 7.22 33.18
CA ALA A 438 65.82 5.94 33.44
C ALA A 438 66.84 4.80 33.63
N SER A 439 66.46 3.77 34.38
CA SER A 439 67.11 2.44 34.39
C SER A 439 66.29 1.40 35.17
N GLU A 440 66.01 0.25 34.53
CA GLU A 440 66.33 -1.13 35.01
C GLU A 440 65.63 -1.63 36.31
N THR A 441 64.77 -2.67 36.25
CA THR A 441 65.03 -4.14 36.36
C THR A 441 65.68 -4.57 37.70
N ASP A 442 65.32 -5.67 38.35
CA ASP A 442 64.92 -7.00 37.82
C ASP A 442 64.01 -7.84 38.79
N GLU A 443 63.72 -9.10 38.45
CA GLU A 443 62.82 -10.07 39.12
C GLU A 443 63.18 -10.50 40.57
N ALA A 444 62.15 -10.96 41.35
CA ALA A 444 62.18 -12.21 42.14
C ALA A 444 60.86 -12.54 42.90
N GLU A 445 60.44 -13.81 42.89
CA GLU A 445 59.45 -14.45 43.80
C GLU A 445 60.19 -15.51 44.67
N PRO A 446 59.69 -16.00 45.83
CA PRO A 446 58.57 -16.98 45.89
C PRO A 446 57.71 -17.00 47.20
N ALA A 447 56.79 -17.97 47.29
CA ALA A 447 55.84 -18.28 48.40
C ALA A 447 56.51 -18.96 49.65
N VAL A 448 55.85 -19.42 50.75
CA VAL A 448 54.50 -20.00 51.00
C VAL A 448 54.09 -19.97 52.51
N THR A 449 52.83 -20.35 52.85
CA THR A 449 52.30 -20.91 54.15
C THR A 449 52.24 -19.98 55.42
N GLU A 450 51.32 -20.09 56.41
CA GLU A 450 50.11 -20.95 56.66
C GLU A 450 49.19 -20.39 57.81
N SER A 451 48.03 -21.05 58.05
CA SER A 451 47.20 -21.09 59.31
C SER A 451 46.47 -19.82 59.80
N SER A 452 45.12 -19.78 59.86
CA SER A 452 44.17 -20.32 60.89
C SER A 452 43.95 -19.37 62.10
N ALA A 453 42.84 -19.39 62.86
CA ALA A 453 41.54 -20.09 62.82
C ALA A 453 40.40 -19.05 63.02
N ASP A 454 39.12 -19.25 63.39
CA ASP A 454 38.23 -20.33 63.92
C ASP A 454 36.81 -20.08 63.29
N ALA A 455 35.79 -20.97 63.22
CA ALA A 455 35.16 -21.94 64.14
C ALA A 455 34.20 -21.28 65.19
N THR A 456 32.98 -21.77 65.50
CA THR A 456 32.16 -22.90 64.97
C THR A 456 30.66 -22.75 65.38
N ALA A 457 29.74 -23.08 64.44
CA ALA A 457 28.71 -24.16 64.49
C ALA A 457 27.65 -24.23 65.65
N GLU A 458 26.67 -25.15 65.70
CA GLU A 458 26.45 -26.43 64.96
C GLU A 458 24.98 -26.96 65.00
N ALA A 459 24.68 -27.96 64.14
CA ALA A 459 23.69 -29.08 64.32
C ALA A 459 22.17 -28.76 64.39
N ALA A 460 21.23 -29.67 64.03
CA ALA A 460 21.23 -31.00 63.37
C ALA A 460 19.75 -31.40 63.09
N GLU A 461 19.34 -32.36 62.24
CA GLU A 461 19.92 -33.05 61.05
C GLU A 461 18.77 -33.08 59.98
N GLU A 462 18.32 -34.05 59.16
CA GLU A 462 18.52 -35.48 58.75
C GLU A 462 17.89 -35.56 57.31
N ASP A 463 18.14 -36.46 56.34
CA ASP A 463 19.21 -37.40 55.92
C ASP A 463 18.82 -37.93 54.48
N VAL A 464 19.64 -38.80 53.83
CA VAL A 464 19.32 -39.66 52.64
C VAL A 464 19.26 -38.98 51.25
N GLU A 465 19.84 -39.48 50.14
CA GLU A 465 21.09 -40.26 49.92
C GLU A 465 21.57 -40.17 48.43
N THR A 466 22.42 -41.11 47.98
CA THR A 466 23.33 -41.07 46.80
C THR A 466 22.73 -41.42 45.41
N ALA A 467 23.58 -41.63 44.40
CA ALA A 467 23.24 -41.83 42.98
C ALA A 467 24.07 -42.98 42.32
N GLU A 468 23.79 -43.23 41.02
CA GLU A 468 24.52 -44.06 40.01
C GLU A 468 24.09 -45.52 39.69
N VAL A 469 24.00 -45.77 38.35
CA VAL A 469 24.21 -47.04 37.58
C VAL A 469 23.10 -48.13 37.49
N GLU A 470 23.02 -48.76 36.29
CA GLU A 470 22.06 -49.79 35.82
C GLU A 470 22.38 -51.22 36.31
N PRO A 471 21.53 -52.26 36.06
CA PRO A 471 21.76 -53.10 34.84
C PRO A 471 20.58 -53.92 34.22
N THR A 472 20.71 -54.24 32.92
CA THR A 472 20.39 -55.49 32.17
C THR A 472 19.00 -56.20 32.15
N GLU A 473 18.59 -56.57 30.91
CA GLU A 473 17.82 -57.77 30.46
C GLU A 473 16.35 -57.94 30.92
N SER A 474 15.38 -58.41 30.11
CA SER A 474 15.28 -58.89 28.71
C SER A 474 13.82 -58.64 28.16
N GLU A 475 13.24 -59.09 27.03
CA GLU A 475 13.43 -60.19 26.05
C GLU A 475 13.00 -59.78 24.58
N GLU A 476 12.96 -60.79 23.69
CA GLU A 476 12.40 -60.98 22.32
C GLU A 476 11.35 -60.02 21.68
N ALA A 477 11.21 -59.90 20.33
CA ALA A 477 12.03 -60.34 19.17
C ALA A 477 11.52 -59.77 17.81
N GLY A 478 12.36 -59.81 16.76
CA GLY A 478 12.03 -59.60 15.33
C GLY A 478 12.46 -58.24 14.75
N GLU A 479 13.46 -58.13 13.86
CA GLU A 479 13.52 -58.48 12.42
C GLU A 479 12.71 -57.54 11.49
N VAL A 480 13.25 -56.93 10.42
CA VAL A 480 14.63 -56.90 9.88
C VAL A 480 14.95 -55.56 9.16
N ALA A 481 16.24 -55.27 9.01
CA ALA A 481 16.88 -54.61 7.87
C ALA A 481 16.43 -53.19 7.44
N ALA A 482 17.20 -52.20 7.90
CA ALA A 482 17.71 -51.15 7.02
C ALA A 482 19.23 -51.28 6.94
N GLU A 483 19.83 -51.11 5.75
CA GLU A 483 21.21 -50.66 5.51
C GLU A 483 21.22 -49.98 4.12
N GLN A 484 21.82 -48.79 3.91
CA GLN A 484 23.26 -48.44 3.99
C GLN A 484 24.10 -49.16 2.93
N THR A 485 25.14 -48.59 2.31
CA THR A 485 25.66 -47.21 2.14
C THR A 485 26.70 -47.28 1.00
N GLY A 486 27.18 -46.15 0.47
CA GLY A 486 28.55 -46.12 -0.05
C GLY A 486 28.75 -45.42 -1.40
N GLU A 487 29.81 -44.64 -1.43
CA GLU A 487 30.33 -43.87 -2.56
C GLU A 487 30.74 -44.73 -3.78
N ALA A 488 30.61 -44.15 -4.97
CA ALA A 488 31.61 -44.25 -6.02
C ALA A 488 31.58 -42.99 -6.90
N VAL A 489 32.72 -42.65 -7.50
CA VAL A 489 32.93 -41.47 -8.36
C VAL A 489 33.11 -41.93 -9.81
N ASP A 490 33.03 -40.97 -10.73
CA ASP A 490 33.63 -40.98 -12.09
C ASP A 490 32.72 -41.39 -13.27
N GLY A 491 33.12 -40.97 -14.48
CA GLY A 491 32.47 -41.30 -15.75
C GLY A 491 31.82 -40.11 -16.47
N ALA A 492 32.57 -39.51 -17.39
CA ALA A 492 32.03 -38.65 -18.45
C ALA A 492 31.79 -39.46 -19.75
N ASP A 493 31.29 -38.78 -20.78
CA ASP A 493 31.14 -39.24 -22.18
C ASP A 493 30.08 -40.36 -22.41
N ASP A 494 29.48 -40.54 -23.58
CA ASP A 494 29.59 -39.79 -24.85
C ASP A 494 28.19 -39.57 -25.49
N ALA A 495 28.16 -38.89 -26.63
CA ALA A 495 27.01 -38.26 -27.25
C ALA A 495 26.21 -39.14 -28.26
N THR A 496 25.46 -38.43 -29.12
CA THR A 496 24.92 -38.83 -30.43
C THR A 496 23.60 -39.62 -30.51
N VAL A 497 22.52 -38.85 -30.59
CA VAL A 497 21.71 -38.68 -31.82
C VAL A 497 21.28 -39.95 -32.57
N ARG A 498 19.95 -40.14 -32.65
CA ARG A 498 19.29 -40.24 -33.96
C ARG A 498 17.83 -39.75 -33.96
N THR A 499 17.51 -39.02 -35.00
CA THR A 499 16.17 -38.60 -35.42
C THR A 499 15.37 -39.79 -35.96
N GLU A 500 14.05 -39.81 -35.76
CA GLU A 500 13.10 -40.09 -36.86
C GLU A 500 11.64 -39.71 -36.50
N GLN A 501 10.95 -39.15 -37.49
CA GLN A 501 9.54 -38.75 -37.56
C GLN A 501 9.21 -38.53 -39.06
N PRO A 502 7.95 -38.51 -39.51
CA PRO A 502 6.69 -38.91 -38.86
C PRO A 502 5.94 -39.99 -39.69
N VAL A 503 4.67 -40.26 -39.37
CA VAL A 503 3.72 -40.92 -40.29
C VAL A 503 2.35 -40.21 -40.17
N ASP A 504 1.75 -39.88 -41.31
CA ASP A 504 0.38 -39.35 -41.42
C ASP A 504 -0.68 -40.48 -41.44
N GLU A 505 -1.89 -40.21 -40.94
CA GLU A 505 -3.12 -40.89 -41.37
C GLU A 505 -4.21 -39.86 -41.72
N GLN A 506 -5.08 -40.20 -42.68
CA GLN A 506 -6.11 -39.30 -43.22
C GLN A 506 -7.51 -39.96 -43.26
N ALA A 507 -8.53 -39.09 -43.29
CA ALA A 507 -9.93 -39.40 -43.64
C ALA A 507 -10.72 -40.18 -42.55
N THR A 508 -12.06 -40.16 -42.52
CA THR A 508 -13.05 -39.77 -43.55
C THR A 508 -14.17 -38.83 -43.09
N SER A 509 -14.74 -38.15 -44.08
CA SER A 509 -15.96 -37.32 -44.01
C SER A 509 -17.24 -38.12 -43.76
N THR A 510 -18.20 -37.55 -43.03
CA THR A 510 -19.64 -37.87 -43.16
C THR A 510 -20.56 -36.71 -42.75
N GLN A 511 -21.58 -36.44 -43.57
CA GLN A 511 -22.73 -35.55 -43.35
C GLN A 511 -23.81 -35.88 -44.40
N PRO A 512 -25.07 -35.40 -44.27
CA PRO A 512 -25.83 -35.05 -43.06
C PRO A 512 -27.18 -35.81 -43.01
N VAL A 513 -28.08 -35.48 -42.09
CA VAL A 513 -29.53 -35.81 -42.21
C VAL A 513 -30.39 -34.65 -41.72
N ASP A 514 -31.63 -34.60 -42.24
CA ASP A 514 -32.55 -33.46 -42.19
C ASP A 514 -33.54 -33.53 -41.00
N SER A 515 -34.01 -32.37 -40.52
CA SER A 515 -35.36 -32.18 -39.95
C SER A 515 -35.62 -30.71 -39.59
N THR A 516 -36.67 -30.13 -40.19
CA THR A 516 -37.33 -28.89 -39.73
C THR A 516 -38.87 -29.12 -39.72
N PRO A 517 -39.74 -28.14 -39.44
CA PRO A 517 -40.44 -28.08 -38.16
C PRO A 517 -41.96 -28.34 -38.26
N THR A 518 -42.68 -28.23 -37.15
CA THR A 518 -44.16 -28.16 -37.12
C THR A 518 -44.61 -27.22 -36.00
N ALA A 519 -45.74 -26.53 -36.20
CA ALA A 519 -46.20 -25.39 -35.40
C ALA A 519 -47.62 -25.62 -34.80
N ALA A 520 -48.26 -24.51 -34.36
CA ALA A 520 -49.63 -24.34 -33.81
C ALA A 520 -49.73 -24.20 -32.28
N ALA A 521 -50.67 -23.44 -31.68
CA ALA A 521 -51.54 -22.34 -32.15
C ALA A 521 -52.30 -21.69 -30.95
N GLY A 522 -53.02 -20.58 -31.17
CA GLY A 522 -53.91 -19.89 -30.20
C GLY A 522 -53.37 -18.49 -29.80
N GLU A 523 -53.98 -17.34 -30.08
CA GLU A 523 -55.34 -16.82 -29.74
C GLU A 523 -55.42 -16.32 -28.27
N GLY A 524 -55.89 -15.11 -27.92
CA GLY A 524 -56.42 -13.96 -28.69
C GLY A 524 -55.94 -12.60 -28.10
N GLU A 525 -56.18 -11.44 -28.72
CA GLU A 525 -57.43 -10.64 -28.65
C GLU A 525 -57.68 -10.03 -27.24
N ALA A 526 -57.88 -8.72 -27.00
CA ALA A 526 -57.71 -7.46 -27.75
C ALA A 526 -57.93 -6.26 -26.76
N ALA A 527 -57.95 -5.02 -27.30
CA ALA A 527 -58.56 -3.78 -26.77
C ALA A 527 -57.61 -2.61 -26.43
N ASP A 528 -58.02 -1.42 -26.89
CA ASP A 528 -57.50 -0.09 -26.59
C ASP A 528 -57.96 0.41 -25.20
N ASP A 529 -57.26 1.41 -24.63
CA ASP A 529 -57.93 2.59 -24.05
C ASP A 529 -56.97 3.81 -24.00
N GLU A 530 -57.53 5.01 -23.85
CA GLU A 530 -56.82 6.30 -23.94
C GLU A 530 -56.56 6.98 -22.57
N ALA A 531 -55.78 8.08 -22.64
CA ALA A 531 -55.97 9.35 -21.91
C ALA A 531 -55.29 9.63 -20.54
N SER A 532 -54.79 10.88 -20.47
CA SER A 532 -54.50 11.76 -19.30
C SER A 532 -53.39 11.34 -18.30
N GLU A 533 -52.44 12.19 -17.84
CA GLU A 533 -52.29 13.66 -17.60
C GLU A 533 -52.38 14.06 -16.10
N ALA A 534 -51.74 15.19 -15.75
CA ALA A 534 -51.64 15.86 -14.43
C ALA A 534 -50.72 15.19 -13.38
N ASP A 535 -49.47 15.62 -13.21
CA ASP A 535 -49.02 16.89 -12.57
C ASP A 535 -49.49 17.05 -11.11
N ARG A 536 -48.54 17.02 -10.17
CA ARG A 536 -48.71 17.50 -8.79
C ARG A 536 -47.43 18.18 -8.27
N LYS A 537 -47.39 19.51 -8.43
CA LYS A 537 -46.55 20.39 -7.61
C LYS A 537 -46.90 20.24 -6.12
N VAL A 538 -45.88 20.32 -5.27
CA VAL A 538 -46.04 20.58 -3.82
C VAL A 538 -45.49 21.98 -3.55
N THR A 539 -46.24 22.79 -2.79
CA THR A 539 -45.93 24.20 -2.55
C THR A 539 -45.62 24.46 -1.08
N THR A 540 -44.55 25.22 -0.83
CA THR A 540 -44.14 25.70 0.50
C THR A 540 -45.14 26.69 1.09
N PRO A 541 -45.34 26.72 2.41
CA PRO A 541 -45.82 27.89 3.14
C PRO A 541 -44.66 28.59 3.90
N GLN A 542 -44.56 29.91 3.78
CA GLN A 542 -43.80 30.77 4.70
C GLN A 542 -44.77 31.49 5.66
N ALA A 543 -44.37 31.61 6.93
CA ALA A 543 -44.82 32.62 7.90
C ALA A 543 -43.72 32.66 8.99
N GLU A 544 -42.88 33.68 9.10
CA GLU A 544 -43.13 35.06 9.57
C GLU A 544 -43.33 35.20 11.09
N GLN A 545 -42.37 35.91 11.70
CA GLN A 545 -42.49 36.83 12.84
C GLN A 545 -43.00 36.30 14.20
N ALA A 546 -42.05 35.97 15.08
CA ALA A 546 -42.01 36.43 16.47
C ALA A 546 -40.54 36.52 16.93
#